data_AF-A0A432QBN5-F1
#
_entry.id   AF-A0A432QBN5-F1
#
_cell.length_a   1.000
_cell.length_b   1.000
_cell.length_c   1.000
_cell.angle_alpha   90.00
_cell.angle_beta   90.00
_cell.angle_gamma   90.00
#
_symmetry.space_group_name_H-M   'P 1'
#
loop_
_entity.id
_entity.type
_entity.pdbx_description
1 polymer ?
#
loop_
_entity_poly.entity_id
_entity_poly.type
_entity_poly.pdbx_seq_one_letter_code
_entity_poly.pdbx_strand_id
1 'polypeptide(L)' 'MTVSKDNLIWIDLEMTGLEPMTDQILEIATIVTGPQLDILAQGPVLAIYQP' A
#
# COMPACT_ATOMS: atom_id res chain seq x y z
N MET A 1 9.07 -17.60 -6.73
CA MET A 1 9.50 -16.50 -5.84
C MET A 1 9.54 -17.03 -4.43
N THR A 2 10.70 -17.00 -3.78
CA THR A 2 10.85 -17.44 -2.38
C THR A 2 10.42 -16.31 -1.46
N VAL A 3 9.42 -16.55 -0.64
CA VAL A 3 8.99 -15.61 0.40
C VAL A 3 10.04 -15.60 1.51
N SER A 4 10.60 -14.43 1.82
CA SER A 4 11.51 -14.22 2.94
C SER A 4 10.81 -13.50 4.09
N LYS A 5 11.25 -13.76 5.32
CA LYS A 5 10.80 -13.00 6.51
C LYS A 5 11.34 -11.57 6.54
N ASP A 6 12.40 -11.30 5.77
CA ASP A 6 13.04 -9.99 5.68
C ASP A 6 12.45 -9.13 4.55
N ASN A 7 11.43 -9.62 3.83
CA ASN A 7 10.73 -8.83 2.84
C ASN A 7 9.97 -7.68 3.51
N LEU A 8 9.93 -6.54 2.85
CA LEU A 8 9.25 -5.34 3.31
C LEU A 8 7.99 -5.10 2.49
N ILE A 9 6.90 -4.79 3.17
CA ILE A 9 5.64 -4.38 2.54
C ILE A 9 5.54 -2.86 2.66
N TRP A 10 5.49 -2.21 1.51
CA TRP A 10 5.25 -0.78 1.38
C TRP A 10 3.77 -0.57 1.11
N ILE A 11 3.18 0.38 1.82
CA ILE A 11 1.80 0.80 1.65
C ILE A 11 1.75 2.32 1.70
N ASP A 12 0.96 2.89 0.79
CA ASP A 12 0.62 4.31 0.78
C ASP A 12 -0.89 4.46 0.60
N LEU A 13 -1.46 5.45 1.26
CA LEU A 13 -2.89 5.72 1.28
C LEU A 13 -3.14 7.19 1.01
N GLU A 14 -4.12 7.46 0.15
CA GLU A 14 -4.73 8.78 0.02
C GLU A 14 -6.09 8.76 0.70
N MET A 15 -6.44 9.84 1.40
CA MET A 15 -7.67 9.94 2.21
C MET A 15 -8.41 11.25 1.96
N THR A 16 -9.69 11.30 2.31
CA THR A 16 -10.48 12.56 2.27
C THR A 16 -9.98 13.62 3.25
N GLY A 17 -9.25 13.21 4.29
CA GLY A 17 -8.74 14.07 5.35
C GLY A 17 -7.85 13.31 6.34
N LEU A 18 -7.71 13.86 7.55
CA LEU A 18 -6.75 13.39 8.56
C LEU A 18 -7.41 12.72 9.77
N GLU A 19 -8.76 12.68 9.86
CA GLU A 19 -9.51 12.13 10.98
C GLU A 19 -10.11 10.76 10.62
N PRO A 20 -9.52 9.62 11.04
CA PRO A 20 -9.96 8.29 10.61
C PRO A 20 -11.39 7.91 11.01
N MET A 21 -11.97 8.59 12.01
CA MET A 21 -13.36 8.34 12.42
C MET A 21 -14.39 8.90 11.43
N THR A 22 -13.99 9.86 10.57
CA THR A 22 -14.89 10.52 9.62
C THR A 22 -14.39 10.47 8.18
N ASP A 23 -13.07 10.44 7.99
CA ASP A 23 -12.43 10.41 6.69
C ASP A 23 -12.29 8.99 6.15
N GLN A 24 -12.27 8.88 4.84
CA GLN A 24 -12.26 7.60 4.13
C GLN A 24 -11.06 7.50 3.21
N ILE A 25 -10.61 6.28 2.96
CA ILE A 25 -9.54 6.00 1.98
C ILE A 25 -10.08 6.23 0.57
N LEU A 26 -9.33 6.99 -0.23
CA LEU A 26 -9.59 7.27 -1.63
C LEU A 26 -8.73 6.39 -2.55
N GLU A 27 -7.51 6.04 -2.14
CA GLU A 27 -6.62 5.20 -2.92
C GLU A 27 -5.72 4.35 -2.01
N ILE A 28 -5.34 3.16 -2.49
CA ILE A 28 -4.30 2.32 -1.90
C ILE A 28 -3.33 1.81 -2.97
N ALA A 29 -2.04 1.93 -2.69
CA ALA A 29 -0.97 1.34 -3.48
C ALA A 29 -0.06 0.49 -2.58
N THR A 30 0.43 -0.64 -3.12
CA THR A 30 1.32 -1.54 -2.38
C THR A 30 2.48 -2.05 -3.22
N ILE A 31 3.66 -2.19 -2.61
CA ILE A 31 4.85 -2.78 -3.22
C ILE A 31 5.49 -3.72 -2.20
N VAL A 32 6.07 -4.84 -2.67
CA VAL A 32 6.92 -5.70 -1.86
C VAL A 32 8.36 -5.54 -2.32
N THR A 33 9.27 -5.25 -1.40
CA THR A 33 10.72 -5.21 -1.66
C THR A 33 11.46 -6.27 -0.85
N GLY A 34 12.67 -6.61 -1.29
CA GLY A 34 13.63 -7.32 -0.45
C GLY A 34 14.26 -6.40 0.60
N PRO A 35 15.13 -6.94 1.47
CA PRO A 35 15.83 -6.14 2.49
C PRO A 35 16.81 -5.12 1.89
N GLN A 36 17.25 -5.31 0.64
CA GLN A 36 18.07 -4.34 -0.11
C GLN A 36 17.24 -3.35 -0.94
N LEU A 37 15.92 -3.30 -0.74
CA LEU A 37 14.97 -2.42 -1.42
C LEU A 37 14.73 -2.73 -2.92
N ASP A 38 15.23 -3.86 -3.41
CA ASP A 38 14.88 -4.34 -4.75
C ASP A 38 13.39 -4.69 -4.82
N ILE A 39 12.68 -4.24 -5.87
CA ILE A 39 11.26 -4.54 -6.05
C ILE A 39 11.08 -6.02 -6.38
N LEU A 40 10.31 -6.73 -5.55
CA LEU A 40 9.95 -8.13 -5.74
C LEU A 40 8.59 -8.29 -6.39
N ALA A 41 7.63 -7.45 -6.01
CA ALA A 41 6.29 -7.44 -6.59
C ALA A 41 5.64 -6.06 -6.46
N GLN A 42 4.79 -5.73 -7.42
CA GLN A 42 3.87 -4.59 -7.32
C GLN A 42 2.48 -5.14 -7.05
N GLY A 43 1.84 -4.64 -5.99
CA GLY A 43 0.43 -4.89 -5.74
C GLY A 43 -0.45 -3.99 -6.62
N PRO A 44 -1.78 -4.13 -6.51
CA PRO A 44 -2.69 -3.30 -7.27
C PRO A 44 -2.64 -1.84 -6.79
N VAL A 45 -2.94 -0.94 -7.71
CA VAL A 45 -3.24 0.47 -7.43
C VAL A 45 -4.74 0.61 -7.55
N LEU A 46 -5.42 0.90 -6.44
CA LEU A 46 -6.87 0.87 -6.35
C LEU A 46 -7.40 2.23 -5.92
N ALA A 47 -8.04 2.93 -6.85
CA ALA A 47 -8.90 4.07 -6.52
C ALA A 47 -10.25 3.54 -6.01
N ILE A 48 -10.70 4.05 -4.86
CA ILE A 48 -11.92 3.67 -4.18
C ILE A 48 -12.93 4.81 -4.33
N TYR A 49 -14.09 4.48 -4.91
CA TYR A 49 -15.20 5.42 -5.01
C TYR A 49 -15.86 5.62 -3.64
N GLN A 50 -16.07 6.88 -3.25
CA GLN A 50 -16.85 7.26 -2.08
C GLN A 50 -18.16 7.94 -2.53
N PRO A 51 -19.33 7.53 -2.00
CA PRO A 51 -20.65 8.04 -2.38
C PRO A 51 -20.92 9.48 -1.93
#